data_AF-A0A8V0XIC5-F1
#
_entry.id   AF-A0A8V0XIC5-F1
#
_cell.length_a   1.000
_cell.length_b   1.000
_cell.length_c   1.000
_cell.angle_alpha   90.00
_cell.angle_beta   90.00
_cell.angle_gamma   90.00
#
_symmetry.space_group_name_H-M   'P 1'
#
loop_
_entity.id
_entity.type
_entity.pdbx_description
1 polymer ?
#
loop_
_entity_poly.entity_id
_entity_poly.type
_entity_poly.pdbx_seq_one_letter_code
_entity_poly.pdbx_strand_id
1 'polypeptide(L)'
;MAPMAVALILGWRLVTVSRAQQLPRPSLSLHPSQGLSLGDTVILRCHLPQLASRIQLCQDQRRTSCMDKYEMQDVADFYICTKREHAGTYRCQYQVQKPLKTSEKSDPVELVVTG
;
A
#
# COMPACT_ATOMS: atom_id res chain seq x y z
N MET A 1 41.82 -1.36 -52.48
CA MET A 1 40.43 -1.80 -52.23
C MET A 1 40.26 -2.01 -50.73
N ALA A 2 39.54 -1.10 -50.08
CA ALA A 2 38.85 -1.32 -48.80
C ALA A 2 37.69 -2.33 -49.01
N PRO A 3 36.98 -2.87 -47.99
CA PRO A 3 36.85 -2.42 -46.58
C PRO A 3 37.05 -3.54 -45.52
N MET A 4 37.53 -3.29 -44.30
CA MET A 4 36.84 -2.70 -43.12
C MET A 4 35.46 -3.32 -42.82
N ALA A 5 35.45 -4.41 -42.04
CA ALA A 5 34.24 -4.89 -41.35
C ALA A 5 34.47 -4.81 -39.83
N VAL A 6 34.34 -3.59 -39.33
CA VAL A 6 34.26 -3.29 -37.90
C VAL A 6 32.87 -3.72 -37.43
N ALA A 7 32.77 -4.88 -36.78
CA ALA A 7 31.54 -5.30 -36.10
C ALA A 7 31.60 -4.85 -34.64
N LEU A 8 31.33 -3.56 -34.39
CA LEU A 8 31.05 -3.04 -33.05
C LEU A 8 29.61 -3.39 -32.69
N ILE A 9 29.44 -4.47 -31.92
CA ILE A 9 28.13 -4.90 -31.44
C ILE A 9 27.66 -3.90 -30.38
N LEU A 10 26.52 -3.28 -30.69
CA LEU A 10 25.87 -2.19 -29.98
C LEU A 10 25.47 -2.58 -28.55
N GLY A 11 25.94 -1.77 -27.59
CA GLY A 11 25.25 -1.33 -26.38
C GLY A 11 24.26 -2.29 -25.71
N TRP A 12 24.77 -3.17 -24.86
CA TRP A 12 23.97 -3.70 -23.75
C TRP A 12 23.72 -2.57 -22.76
N ARG A 13 22.57 -1.90 -22.87
CA ARG A 13 22.00 -1.17 -21.74
C ARG A 13 21.56 -2.20 -20.71
N LEU A 14 22.49 -2.63 -19.86
CA LEU A 14 22.17 -3.20 -18.57
C LEU A 14 21.46 -2.09 -17.78
N VAL A 15 20.14 -2.01 -17.90
CA VAL A 15 19.33 -1.38 -16.86
C VAL A 15 19.37 -2.37 -15.70
N THR A 16 20.48 -2.39 -14.97
CA THR A 16 20.46 -2.87 -13.61
C THR A 16 19.59 -1.88 -12.86
N VAL A 17 18.29 -2.17 -12.77
CA VAL A 17 17.49 -1.61 -11.69
C VAL A 17 18.21 -2.09 -10.43
N SER A 18 19.02 -1.21 -9.86
CA SER A 18 19.60 -1.39 -8.54
C SER A 18 18.44 -1.74 -7.63
N ARG A 19 18.27 -3.02 -7.30
CA ARG A 19 17.21 -3.48 -6.40
C ARG A 19 17.63 -3.01 -5.01
N ALA A 20 17.48 -1.72 -4.75
CA ALA A 20 17.30 -1.23 -3.41
C ALA A 20 16.23 -2.15 -2.81
N GLN A 21 16.57 -2.86 -1.74
CA GLN A 21 15.69 -3.85 -1.12
C GLN A 21 14.42 -3.14 -0.65
N GLN A 22 13.44 -3.08 -1.55
CA GLN A 22 12.12 -2.50 -1.37
C GLN A 22 11.30 -3.49 -0.57
N LEU A 23 10.64 -2.99 0.47
CA LEU A 23 9.79 -3.83 1.31
C LEU A 23 8.63 -4.38 0.47
N PRO A 24 8.21 -5.64 0.68
CA PRO A 24 7.07 -6.17 -0.05
C PRO A 24 5.79 -5.39 0.26
N ARG A 25 4.88 -5.33 -0.71
CA ARG A 25 3.63 -4.57 -0.59
C ARG A 25 2.66 -5.28 0.38
N PRO A 26 1.99 -4.58 1.30
CA PRO A 26 0.93 -5.17 2.12
C PRO A 26 -0.36 -5.37 1.31
N SER A 27 -1.29 -6.18 1.83
CA SER A 27 -2.64 -6.30 1.27
C SER A 27 -3.68 -5.67 2.19
N LEU A 28 -4.73 -5.11 1.61
CA LEU A 28 -5.85 -4.50 2.33
C LEU A 28 -7.14 -5.23 1.95
N SER A 29 -7.99 -5.45 2.94
CA SER A 29 -9.32 -6.02 2.77
C SER A 29 -10.35 -5.21 3.56
N LEU A 30 -11.62 -5.25 3.14
CA LEU A 30 -12.73 -4.68 3.91
C LEU A 30 -13.77 -5.76 4.23
N HIS A 31 -14.41 -5.64 5.40
CA HIS A 31 -15.55 -6.47 5.78
C HIS A 31 -16.56 -5.71 6.65
N PRO A 32 -17.88 -5.80 6.38
CA PRO A 32 -18.47 -6.39 5.18
C PRO A 32 -18.11 -5.57 3.93
N SER A 33 -18.15 -6.21 2.75
CA SER A 33 -17.76 -5.56 1.48
C SER A 33 -18.90 -4.86 0.76
N GLN A 34 -20.14 -5.11 1.18
CA GLN A 34 -21.36 -4.60 0.55
C GLN A 34 -22.45 -4.39 1.61
N GLY A 35 -23.50 -3.66 1.24
CA GLY A 35 -24.66 -3.42 2.11
C GLY A 35 -24.39 -2.46 3.27
N LEU A 36 -23.33 -1.65 3.17
CA LEU A 36 -22.97 -0.68 4.21
C LEU A 36 -23.85 0.56 4.14
N SER A 37 -24.59 0.81 5.21
CA SER A 37 -25.43 1.99 5.44
C SER A 37 -24.79 2.94 6.44
N LEU A 38 -25.25 4.20 6.48
CA LEU A 38 -24.77 5.19 7.46
C LEU A 38 -24.91 4.67 8.90
N GLY A 39 -23.83 4.74 9.67
CA GLY A 39 -23.77 4.25 11.05
C GLY A 39 -23.29 2.81 11.20
N ASP A 40 -23.21 2.03 10.11
CA ASP A 40 -22.65 0.68 10.16
C ASP A 40 -21.17 0.71 10.50
N THR A 41 -20.68 -0.37 11.13
CA THR A 41 -19.26 -0.56 11.39
C THR A 41 -18.64 -1.43 10.32
N VAL A 42 -17.65 -0.88 9.61
CA VAL A 42 -16.80 -1.62 8.67
C VAL A 42 -15.40 -1.80 9.25
N ILE A 43 -14.79 -2.93 8.95
CA ILE A 43 -13.41 -3.25 9.33
C ILE A 43 -12.56 -3.20 8.06
N LEU A 44 -11.53 -2.37 8.06
CA LEU A 44 -10.45 -2.43 7.10
C LEU A 44 -9.26 -3.15 7.74
N ARG A 45 -8.90 -4.31 7.19
CA ARG A 45 -7.82 -5.16 7.69
C ARG A 45 -6.62 -5.09 6.75
N CYS A 46 -5.51 -4.58 7.27
CA CYS A 46 -4.22 -4.59 6.58
C CYS A 46 -3.43 -5.84 7.00
N HIS A 47 -2.97 -6.62 6.02
CA HIS A 47 -2.07 -7.75 6.21
C HIS A 47 -0.69 -7.41 5.66
N LEU A 48 0.33 -7.65 6.46
CA LEU A 48 1.71 -7.31 6.18
C LEU A 48 2.51 -8.58 5.94
N PRO A 49 3.54 -8.54 5.07
CA PRO A 49 4.42 -9.67 4.81
C PRO A 49 5.44 -9.91 5.95
N GLN A 50 5.51 -8.99 6.93
CA GLN A 50 6.43 -9.01 8.06
C GLN A 50 5.93 -8.08 9.18
N LEU A 51 6.46 -8.27 10.40
CA LEU A 51 6.22 -7.35 11.51
C LEU A 51 6.70 -5.93 11.19
N ALA A 52 5.88 -4.95 11.55
CA ALA A 52 6.13 -3.53 11.34
C ALA A 52 5.95 -2.75 12.64
N SER A 53 6.67 -1.64 12.78
CA SER A 53 6.55 -0.76 13.95
C SER A 53 5.43 0.27 13.82
N ARG A 54 4.99 0.50 12.59
CA ARG A 54 3.89 1.41 12.28
C ARG A 54 3.09 0.84 11.11
N ILE A 55 1.78 0.83 11.26
CA ILE A 55 0.84 0.44 10.22
C ILE A 55 -0.11 1.60 10.00
N GLN A 56 -0.19 2.06 8.76
CA GLN A 56 -0.96 3.24 8.39
C GLN A 56 -2.02 2.88 7.38
N LEU A 57 -3.25 3.29 7.63
CA LEU A 57 -4.37 3.25 6.69
C LEU A 57 -4.75 4.68 6.30
N CYS A 58 -4.73 5.03 5.02
CA CYS A 58 -5.11 6.35 4.55
C CYS A 58 -6.20 6.29 3.50
N GLN A 59 -7.10 7.27 3.53
CA GLN A 59 -8.01 7.55 2.42
C GLN A 59 -7.27 8.39 1.35
N ASP A 60 -7.14 7.90 0.12
CA ASP A 60 -6.29 8.51 -0.93
C ASP A 60 -6.65 9.97 -1.24
N GLN A 61 -7.94 10.30 -1.20
CA GLN A 61 -8.46 11.65 -1.50
C GLN A 61 -8.30 12.62 -0.31
N ARG A 62 -7.88 12.14 0.86
CA ARG A 62 -7.76 12.95 2.08
C ARG A 62 -6.50 12.60 2.86
N ARG A 63 -5.43 13.38 2.64
CA ARG A 63 -4.16 13.23 3.37
C ARG A 63 -4.30 13.31 4.89
N THR A 64 -5.30 14.02 5.41
CA THR A 64 -5.55 14.16 6.86
C THR A 64 -6.39 13.02 7.45
N SER A 65 -6.93 12.12 6.62
CA SER A 65 -7.73 10.97 7.05
C SER A 65 -6.88 9.68 7.06
N CYS A 66 -5.76 9.74 7.77
CA CYS A 66 -4.92 8.57 8.02
C CYS A 66 -5.10 8.10 9.47
N MET A 67 -5.20 6.79 9.66
CA MET A 67 -5.17 6.12 10.94
C MET A 67 -3.85 5.38 11.08
N ASP A 68 -3.21 5.50 12.24
CA ASP A 68 -1.94 4.84 12.53
C ASP A 68 -2.08 3.90 13.72
N LYS A 69 -1.39 2.76 13.66
CA LYS A 69 -1.11 1.89 14.81
C LYS A 69 0.40 1.75 14.99
N TYR A 70 0.85 1.82 16.23
CA TYR A 70 2.27 1.77 16.62
C TYR A 70 2.56 0.55 17.48
N GLU A 71 2.32 -0.63 16.92
CA GLU A 71 2.52 -1.92 17.58
C GLU A 71 3.25 -2.86 16.63
N MET A 72 4.09 -3.75 17.18
CA MET A 72 4.82 -4.75 16.41
C MET A 72 3.88 -5.87 15.96
N GLN A 73 3.18 -5.64 14.86
CA GLN A 73 2.18 -6.55 14.30
C GLN A 73 2.40 -6.73 12.80
N ASP A 74 1.90 -7.84 12.28
CA ASP A 74 1.82 -8.18 10.86
C ASP A 74 0.37 -8.16 10.35
N VAL A 75 -0.61 -7.90 11.22
CA VAL A 75 -2.01 -7.68 10.88
C VAL A 75 -2.56 -6.53 11.71
N ALA A 76 -3.32 -5.63 11.09
CA ALA A 76 -3.98 -4.52 11.77
C ALA A 76 -5.41 -4.28 11.30
N ASP A 77 -6.33 -4.27 12.25
CA ASP A 77 -7.74 -3.94 12.03
C ASP A 77 -8.04 -2.47 12.35
N PHE A 78 -8.64 -1.76 11.40
CA PHE A 78 -9.15 -0.41 11.55
C PHE A 78 -10.67 -0.43 11.47
N TYR A 79 -11.31 0.12 12.49
CA TYR A 79 -12.76 0.14 12.59
C TYR A 79 -13.26 1.53 12.21
N ILE A 80 -14.21 1.59 11.27
CA ILE A 80 -14.82 2.85 10.82
C ILE A 80 -16.33 2.74 11.02
N CYS A 81 -16.88 3.63 11.84
CA CYS A 81 -18.32 3.88 11.86
C CYS A 81 -18.66 4.77 10.66
N THR A 82 -19.37 4.21 9.68
CA THR A 82 -19.56 4.82 8.36
C THR A 82 -20.35 6.13 8.45
N LYS A 83 -19.84 7.13 7.72
CA LYS A 83 -20.48 8.42 7.48
C LYS A 83 -20.24 8.79 6.01
N ARG A 84 -20.97 9.76 5.46
CA ARG A 84 -20.81 10.16 4.05
C ARG A 84 -19.36 10.53 3.74
N GLU A 85 -18.67 11.17 4.68
CA GLU A 85 -17.29 11.60 4.52
C GLU A 85 -16.27 10.46 4.57
N HIS A 86 -16.65 9.25 4.99
CA HIS A 86 -15.78 8.07 5.01
C HIS A 86 -15.84 7.27 3.70
N ALA A 87 -16.79 7.54 2.81
CA ALA A 87 -16.82 6.90 1.51
C ALA A 87 -15.58 7.30 0.69
N GLY A 88 -14.91 6.33 0.06
CA GLY A 88 -13.76 6.58 -0.81
C GLY A 88 -12.75 5.44 -0.84
N THR A 89 -11.61 5.70 -1.47
CA THR A 89 -10.55 4.72 -1.69
C THR A 89 -9.53 4.73 -0.56
N TYR A 90 -9.27 3.56 0.02
CA TYR A 90 -8.31 3.34 1.09
C TYR A 90 -7.13 2.50 0.62
N ARG A 91 -5.95 2.81 1.18
CA ARG A 91 -4.72 2.03 1.00
C ARG A 91 -3.97 1.94 2.32
N CYS A 92 -3.32 0.80 2.57
CA CYS A 92 -2.45 0.67 3.73
C CYS A 92 -0.97 0.59 3.34
N GLN A 93 -0.11 1.06 4.22
CA GLN A 93 1.36 0.95 4.11
C GLN A 93 1.94 0.74 5.51
N TYR A 94 3.17 0.27 5.59
CA TYR A 94 3.82 0.00 6.86
C TYR A 94 5.26 0.50 6.92
N GLN A 95 5.76 0.69 8.13
CA GLN A 95 7.14 1.09 8.39
C GLN A 95 7.81 0.09 9.32
N VAL A 96 9.05 -0.28 8.98
CA VAL A 96 9.93 -1.11 9.82
C VAL A 96 11.07 -0.25 10.35
N GLN A 97 11.65 -0.65 11.48
CA GLN A 97 12.79 0.05 12.06
C GLN A 97 14.10 -0.67 11.75
N LYS A 98 15.21 0.08 11.85
CA LYS A 98 16.59 -0.43 11.80
C LYS A 98 16.91 -1.27 10.52
N PRO A 99 17.01 -0.65 9.33
CA PRO A 99 16.85 0.78 9.04
C PRO A 99 15.38 1.21 8.91
N LEU A 100 15.09 2.50 9.12
CA LEU A 100 13.76 3.04 8.89
C LEU A 100 13.42 2.94 7.39
N LYS A 101 12.47 2.05 7.05
CA LYS A 101 11.99 1.86 5.68
C LYS A 101 10.46 1.87 5.68
N THR A 102 9.90 2.44 4.62
CA THR A 102 8.44 2.46 4.38
C THR A 102 8.15 1.57 3.18
N SER A 103 7.08 0.77 3.26
CA SER A 103 6.62 -0.05 2.14
C SER A 103 5.95 0.81 1.07
N GLU A 104 5.78 0.23 -0.12
CA GLU A 104 4.76 0.73 -1.04
C GLU A 104 3.36 0.59 -0.43
N LYS A 105 2.41 1.37 -0.93
CA LYS A 105 0.98 1.24 -0.58
C LYS A 105 0.40 -0.06 -1.15
N SER A 106 -0.53 -0.66 -0.42
CA SER A 106 -1.37 -1.78 -0.86
C SER A 106 -2.11 -1.47 -2.16
N ASP A 107 -2.74 -2.47 -2.76
CA ASP A 107 -3.76 -2.19 -3.76
C ASP A 107 -4.95 -1.45 -3.13
N PRO A 108 -5.64 -0.59 -3.89
CA PRO A 108 -6.74 0.22 -3.37
C PRO A 108 -7.96 -0.63 -3.04
N VAL A 109 -8.66 -0.25 -1.97
CA VAL A 109 -9.94 -0.82 -1.56
C VAL A 109 -10.96 0.30 -1.43
N GLU A 110 -12.10 0.18 -2.11
CA GLU A 110 -13.15 1.19 -2.08
C GLU A 110 -14.17 0.89 -0.97
N LEU A 111 -14.40 1.88 -0.12
CA LEU A 111 -15.49 1.89 0.86
C LEU A 111 -16.65 2.69 0.26
N VAL A 112 -17.73 1.99 -0.08
CA VAL A 112 -18.98 2.59 -0.55
C VAL A 112 -19.99 2.57 0.59
N VAL A 113 -20.66 3.69 0.83
CA VAL A 113 -21.70 3.82 1.86
C VAL A 113 -23.00 4.24 1.16
N THR A 114 -24.04 3.44 1.30
CA THR A 114 -25.39 3.73 0.79
C THR A 114 -26.19 4.47 1.85
N GLY A 115 -26.83 5.60 1.51
CA GLY A 115 -27.58 6.41 2.49
C GLY A 115 -28.20 7.68 1.95
#